data_AF-A0A965UUS4-F1
#
_entry.id   AF-A0A965UUS4-F1
#
_cell.length_a   1.000
_cell.length_b   1.000
_cell.length_c   1.000
_cell.angle_alpha   90.00
_cell.angle_beta   90.00
_cell.angle_gamma   90.00
#
_symmetry.space_group_name_H-M   'P 1'
#
loop_
_entity.id
_entity.type
_entity.pdbx_description
1 polymer ?
#
loop_
_entity_poly.entity_id
_entity_poly.type
_entity_poly.pdbx_seq_one_letter_code
_entity_poly.pdbx_strand_id
1 'polypeptide(L)'
;NGGIANYSAYNVNLASDERLKKDIAPLSSTWGKVKDIEVVNFRYKDCNEGDPALYGVIAQQVQPIVPELVVVTREATETDPEYYGIREQPMYWLAIKALQEAMARIETLEAKVSQLEGA
;
A
#
# COMPACT_ATOMS: atom_id res chain seq x y z
N ASN A 1 2.77 20.63 -6.68
CA ASN A 1 2.48 21.61 -5.62
C ASN A 1 1.08 21.37 -5.06
N GLY A 2 0.85 20.24 -4.39
CA GLY A 2 -0.47 19.97 -3.80
C GLY A 2 -0.51 19.09 -2.55
N GLY A 3 0.64 18.74 -1.98
CA GLY A 3 0.67 17.99 -0.73
C GLY A 3 0.87 18.97 0.42
N ILE A 4 -0.20 19.28 1.15
CA ILE A 4 -0.14 20.06 2.40
C ILE A 4 0.96 19.44 3.28
N ALA A 5 2.11 20.11 3.33
CA ALA A 5 3.37 19.69 3.94
C ALA A 5 3.81 18.24 3.62
N ASN A 6 4.77 18.09 2.69
CA ASN A 6 5.51 16.84 2.49
C ASN A 6 6.35 16.54 3.75
N TYR A 7 5.78 15.80 4.70
CA TYR A 7 6.51 15.27 5.86
C TYR A 7 7.25 13.99 5.42
N SER A 8 8.28 14.13 4.61
CA SER A 8 9.17 13.03 4.22
C SER A 8 10.05 12.64 5.41
N ALA A 9 9.51 11.85 6.34
CA ALA A 9 10.27 11.28 7.46
C ALA A 9 10.89 9.90 7.17
N TYR A 10 10.69 9.31 5.99
CA TYR A 10 11.04 7.90 5.76
C TYR A 10 11.87 7.59 4.49
N ASN A 11 12.58 8.57 3.92
CA ASN A 11 13.57 8.32 2.85
C ASN A 11 15.01 8.22 3.40
N VAL A 12 15.20 7.52 4.51
CA VAL A 12 16.52 7.03 4.91
C VAL A 12 16.59 5.55 4.53
N ASN A 13 17.62 5.13 3.81
CA ASN A 13 17.89 3.73 3.53
C ASN A 13 18.09 2.98 4.86
N LEU A 14 17.01 2.50 5.46
CA LEU A 14 17.06 1.75 6.72
C LEU A 14 17.80 0.43 6.48
N ALA A 15 18.79 0.13 7.32
CA ALA A 15 19.57 -1.09 7.20
C ALA A 15 18.66 -2.32 7.31
N SER A 16 18.67 -3.18 6.28
CA SER A 16 17.88 -4.41 6.18
C SER A 16 18.77 -5.66 6.18
N ASP A 17 19.72 -5.70 7.12
CA ASP A 17 20.65 -6.82 7.32
C ASP A 17 20.02 -7.89 8.24
N GLU A 18 20.24 -9.17 7.95
CA GLU A 18 19.71 -10.28 8.76
C GLU A 18 20.14 -10.20 10.23
N ARG A 19 21.35 -9.70 10.49
CA ARG A 19 21.93 -9.56 11.84
C ARG A 19 21.23 -8.47 12.67
N LEU A 20 20.46 -7.61 12.01
CA LEU A 20 19.69 -6.54 12.63
C LEU A 20 18.21 -6.91 12.80
N LYS A 21 17.79 -8.09 12.35
CA LYS A 21 16.41 -8.57 12.42
C LYS A 21 16.32 -9.76 13.39
N LYS A 22 15.20 -9.86 14.08
CA LYS A 22 14.85 -10.98 14.96
C LYS A 22 13.44 -11.47 14.63
N ASP A 23 13.11 -12.68 15.06
CA ASP A 23 11.78 -13.27 14.89
C ASP A 23 11.30 -13.30 13.43
N ILE A 24 12.20 -13.67 12.51
CA ILE A 24 11.96 -13.67 11.07
C ILE A 24 11.04 -14.83 10.69
N ALA A 25 9.86 -14.51 10.15
CA ALA A 25 8.90 -15.47 9.65
C ALA A 25 8.27 -14.99 8.32
N PRO A 26 7.79 -15.91 7.45
CA PRO A 26 7.05 -15.53 6.27
C PRO A 26 5.79 -14.73 6.62
N LEU A 27 5.47 -13.71 5.81
CA LEU A 27 4.24 -12.96 5.96
C LEU A 27 3.03 -13.85 5.65
N SER A 28 1.96 -13.73 6.44
CA SER A 28 0.67 -14.35 6.16
C SER A 28 0.03 -13.78 4.89
N SER A 29 -1.04 -14.41 4.39
CA SER A 29 -1.67 -13.93 3.17
C SER A 29 -2.19 -12.51 3.27
N THR A 30 -1.84 -11.70 2.27
CA THR A 30 -2.20 -10.28 2.20
C THR A 30 -3.28 -10.02 1.16
N TRP A 31 -3.59 -11.00 0.29
CA TRP A 31 -4.59 -10.84 -0.77
C TRP A 31 -5.93 -10.34 -0.24
N GLY A 32 -6.39 -10.86 0.90
CA GLY A 32 -7.63 -10.43 1.53
C GLY A 32 -7.67 -8.93 1.84
N LYS A 33 -6.55 -8.35 2.25
CA LYS A 33 -6.42 -6.91 2.52
C LYS A 33 -6.25 -6.12 1.21
N VAL A 34 -5.34 -6.55 0.34
CA VAL A 34 -4.97 -5.83 -0.88
C VAL A 34 -6.14 -5.73 -1.86
N LYS A 35 -6.95 -6.78 -1.99
CA LYS A 35 -8.10 -6.79 -2.91
C LYS A 35 -9.19 -5.77 -2.54
N ASP A 36 -9.30 -5.43 -1.25
CA ASP A 36 -10.36 -4.55 -0.73
C ASP A 36 -9.91 -3.08 -0.75
N ILE A 37 -8.61 -2.81 -0.96
CA ILE A 37 -8.08 -1.44 -1.09
C ILE A 37 -8.41 -0.89 -2.48
N GLU A 38 -9.12 0.23 -2.52
CA GLU A 38 -9.41 0.96 -3.75
C GLU A 38 -8.23 1.87 -4.13
N VAL A 39 -7.73 1.70 -5.37
CA VAL A 39 -6.76 2.62 -5.97
C VAL A 39 -7.50 3.63 -6.82
N VAL A 40 -7.34 4.91 -6.49
CA VAL A 40 -8.09 6.02 -7.09
C VAL A 40 -7.19 6.93 -7.91
N ASN A 41 -7.81 7.61 -8.88
CA ASN A 41 -7.22 8.77 -9.54
C ASN A 41 -7.70 10.04 -8.82
N PHE A 42 -6.79 10.94 -8.49
CA PHE A 42 -7.14 12.16 -7.78
C PHE A 42 -6.27 13.34 -8.20
N ARG A 43 -6.73 14.53 -7.86
CA ARG A 43 -5.93 15.76 -7.85
C ARG A 43 -6.07 16.39 -6.47
N TYR A 44 -5.01 17.03 -6.01
CA TYR A 44 -5.08 17.78 -4.76
C TYR A 44 -5.91 19.05 -4.95
N LYS A 45 -6.56 19.51 -3.88
CA LYS A 45 -7.47 20.67 -3.95
C LYS A 45 -6.76 21.98 -4.31
N ASP A 46 -5.46 22.07 -4.06
CA ASP A 46 -4.58 23.19 -4.34
C ASP A 46 -3.73 23.00 -5.62
N CYS A 47 -4.06 22.02 -6.47
CA CYS A 47 -3.38 21.86 -7.76
C CYS A 47 -3.74 22.97 -8.75
N ASN A 48 -2.88 23.23 -9.73
CA ASN A 48 -3.17 24.19 -10.79
C ASN A 48 -4.16 23.61 -11.81
N GLU A 49 -4.88 24.49 -12.50
CA GLU A 49 -5.69 24.10 -13.65
C GLU A 49 -4.79 23.50 -14.74
N GLY A 50 -5.12 22.29 -15.19
CA GLY A 50 -4.32 21.54 -16.17
C GLY A 50 -3.31 20.55 -15.59
N ASP A 51 -3.07 20.52 -14.27
CA ASP A 51 -2.19 19.51 -13.67
C ASP A 51 -2.70 18.08 -13.92
N PRO A 52 -1.83 17.09 -14.21
CA PRO A 52 -2.25 15.71 -14.42
C PRO A 52 -2.85 15.10 -13.13
N ALA A 53 -3.76 14.15 -13.29
CA ALA A 53 -4.22 13.35 -12.15
C ALA A 53 -3.08 12.45 -11.65
N LEU A 54 -3.04 12.28 -10.32
CA LEU A 54 -2.17 11.33 -9.64
C LEU A 54 -2.96 10.06 -9.33
N TYR A 55 -2.25 8.97 -9.11
CA TYR A 55 -2.81 7.71 -8.61
C TYR A 55 -2.38 7.49 -7.17
N GLY A 56 -3.26 6.89 -6.38
CA GLY A 56 -2.96 6.58 -4.99
C GLY A 56 -4.17 5.97 -4.28
N VAL A 57 -4.20 6.14 -2.97
CA VAL A 57 -5.26 5.62 -2.11
C VAL A 57 -5.77 6.73 -1.20
N ILE A 58 -6.99 6.59 -0.70
CA ILE A 58 -7.56 7.50 0.31
C ILE A 58 -7.37 6.87 1.68
N ALA A 59 -6.70 7.57 2.60
CA ALA A 59 -6.36 7.03 3.92
C ALA A 59 -7.59 6.55 4.71
N GLN A 60 -8.70 7.27 4.61
CA GLN A 60 -9.97 6.95 5.26
C GLN A 60 -10.61 5.66 4.69
N GLN A 61 -10.37 5.32 3.41
CA GLN A 61 -10.83 4.06 2.81
C GLN A 61 -9.95 2.88 3.23
N VAL A 62 -8.65 3.12 3.43
CA VAL A 62 -7.68 2.09 3.86
C VAL A 62 -7.84 1.78 5.35
N GLN A 63 -8.19 2.77 6.18
CA GLN A 63 -8.30 2.63 7.64
C GLN A 63 -9.16 1.44 8.12
N PRO A 64 -10.37 1.18 7.61
CA PRO A 64 -11.16 0.03 8.05
C PRO A 64 -10.60 -1.32 7.59
N ILE A 65 -9.70 -1.36 6.60
CA ILE A 65 -9.14 -2.60 6.01
C ILE A 65 -7.81 -2.93 6.69
N VAL A 66 -6.92 -1.94 6.75
CA VAL A 66 -5.53 -2.08 7.21
C VAL A 66 -5.16 -0.86 8.06
N PRO A 67 -5.68 -0.75 9.30
CA PRO A 67 -5.47 0.43 10.13
C PRO A 67 -4.00 0.69 10.43
N GLU A 68 -3.13 -0.33 10.43
CA GLU A 68 -1.69 -0.20 10.65
C GLU A 68 -0.96 0.65 9.58
N LEU A 69 -1.56 0.82 8.40
CA LEU A 69 -1.00 1.65 7.33
C LEU A 69 -1.34 3.13 7.50
N VAL A 70 -2.34 3.47 8.31
CA VAL A 70 -2.81 4.85 8.45
C VAL A 70 -2.09 5.53 9.60
N VAL A 71 -1.61 6.74 9.37
CA VAL A 71 -0.95 7.58 10.37
C VAL A 71 -1.56 8.96 10.39
N VAL A 72 -1.60 9.59 11.56
CA VAL A 72 -1.90 11.02 11.65
C VAL A 72 -0.64 11.77 11.20
N THR A 73 -0.75 12.53 10.12
CA THR A 73 0.34 13.37 9.57
C THR A 73 0.27 14.80 10.09
N ARG A 74 -0.92 15.24 10.50
CA ARG A 74 -1.14 16.53 11.18
C ARG A 74 -2.22 16.37 12.23
N GLU A 75 -1.88 16.69 13.47
CA GLU A 75 -2.82 16.74 14.58
C GLU A 75 -3.91 17.79 14.34
N ALA A 76 -5.09 17.54 14.91
CA ALA A 76 -6.18 18.49 14.88
C ALA A 76 -5.82 19.79 15.64
N THR A 77 -6.35 20.91 15.15
CA THR A 77 -6.34 22.22 15.84
C THR A 77 -7.80 22.66 16.05
N GLU A 78 -8.02 23.75 16.78
CA GLU A 78 -9.39 24.28 17.03
C GLU A 78 -10.17 24.56 15.73
N THR A 79 -9.47 24.85 14.63
CA THR A 79 -10.07 25.26 13.35
C THR A 79 -9.83 24.28 12.21
N ASP A 80 -9.07 23.20 12.43
CA ASP A 80 -8.59 22.32 11.36
C ASP A 80 -8.57 20.86 11.85
N PRO A 81 -9.31 19.93 11.22
CA PRO A 81 -9.32 18.54 11.64
C PRO A 81 -7.96 17.86 11.46
N GLU A 82 -7.82 16.67 12.02
CA GLU A 82 -6.63 15.84 11.80
C GLU A 82 -6.52 15.40 10.33
N TYR A 83 -5.28 15.24 9.87
CA TYR A 83 -5.00 14.72 8.54
C TYR A 83 -4.35 13.37 8.66
N TYR A 84 -4.84 12.44 7.85
CA TYR A 84 -4.28 11.12 7.74
C TYR A 84 -3.35 11.01 6.53
N GLY A 85 -2.32 10.21 6.68
CA GLY A 85 -1.45 9.75 5.62
C GLY A 85 -1.31 8.24 5.63
N ILE A 86 -0.58 7.73 4.64
CA ILE A 86 -0.34 6.30 4.45
C ILE A 86 1.14 5.98 4.63
N ARG A 87 1.43 4.89 5.33
CA ARG A 87 2.74 4.24 5.34
C ARG A 87 2.95 3.50 4.02
N GLU A 88 3.49 4.20 3.04
CA GLU A 88 3.67 3.68 1.68
C GLU A 88 4.56 2.43 1.63
N GLN A 89 5.69 2.43 2.35
CA GLN A 89 6.63 1.31 2.29
C GLN A 89 6.01 -0.03 2.76
N PRO A 90 5.36 -0.13 3.93
CA PRO A 90 4.59 -1.32 4.30
C PRO A 90 3.51 -1.70 3.28
N MET A 91 2.81 -0.72 2.68
CA MET A 91 1.78 -0.99 1.67
C MET A 91 2.37 -1.68 0.43
N TYR A 92 3.56 -1.26 -0.03
CA TYR A 92 4.27 -1.91 -1.12
C TYR A 92 4.63 -3.37 -0.80
N TRP A 93 5.07 -3.66 0.43
CA TRP A 93 5.35 -5.04 0.84
C TRP A 93 4.10 -5.93 0.86
N LEU A 94 2.94 -5.40 1.25
CA LEU A 94 1.67 -6.13 1.16
C LEU A 94 1.31 -6.45 -0.31
N ALA A 95 1.51 -5.49 -1.22
CA ALA A 95 1.26 -5.67 -2.65
C ALA A 95 2.20 -6.70 -3.29
N ILE A 96 3.50 -6.65 -2.97
CA ILE A 96 4.49 -7.64 -3.44
C ILE A 96 4.10 -9.04 -2.96
N LYS A 97 3.72 -9.19 -1.69
CA LYS A 97 3.27 -10.49 -1.15
C LYS A 97 2.03 -11.00 -1.87
N ALA A 98 1.04 -10.15 -2.13
CA ALA A 98 -0.16 -10.52 -2.86
C ALA A 98 0.15 -10.95 -4.31
N LEU A 99 1.11 -10.27 -4.96
CA LEU A 99 1.58 -10.65 -6.30
C LEU A 99 2.27 -12.01 -6.30
N GLN A 100 3.13 -12.31 -5.32
CA GLN A 100 3.75 -13.62 -5.17
C GLN A 100 2.70 -14.73 -5.01
N GLU A 101 1.66 -14.49 -4.21
CA GLU A 101 0.55 -15.43 -4.03
C GLU A 101 -0.27 -15.63 -5.31
N ALA A 102 -0.50 -14.55 -6.06
CA ALA A 102 -1.18 -14.62 -7.34
C ALA A 102 -0.38 -15.44 -8.36
N MET A 103 0.93 -15.20 -8.49
CA MET A 103 1.80 -15.95 -9.40
C MET A 103 1.84 -17.43 -9.05
N ALA A 104 2.01 -17.79 -7.77
CA ALA A 104 2.01 -19.19 -7.35
C ALA A 104 0.68 -19.91 -7.69
N ARG A 105 -0.45 -19.20 -7.57
CA ARG A 105 -1.76 -19.72 -7.98
C ARG A 105 -1.88 -19.88 -9.49
N ILE A 106 -1.37 -18.91 -10.26
CA ILE A 106 -1.35 -18.96 -11.73
C ILE A 106 -0.55 -20.16 -12.21
N GLU A 107 0.69 -20.33 -11.73
CA GLU A 107 1.56 -21.46 -12.10
C GLU A 107 0.90 -22.81 -11.77
N THR A 108 0.24 -22.90 -10.60
CA THR A 108 -0.52 -24.11 -10.22
C THR A 108 -1.69 -24.38 -11.15
N LEU A 109 -2.41 -23.33 -11.58
CA LEU A 109 -3.56 -23.45 -12.48
C LEU A 109 -3.11 -23.82 -13.89
N GLU A 110 -2.05 -23.20 -14.40
CA GLU A 110 -1.47 -23.52 -15.71
C GLU A 110 -1.04 -24.99 -15.79
N ALA A 111 -0.35 -25.50 -14.76
CA ALA A 111 0.03 -26.91 -14.70
C ALA A 111 -1.18 -27.87 -14.72
N LYS A 112 -2.27 -27.52 -14.01
CA LYS A 112 -3.50 -28.31 -14.02
C LYS A 112 -4.19 -28.28 -15.38
N VAL A 113 -4.26 -27.11 -16.02
CA VAL A 113 -4.83 -26.97 -17.35
C VAL A 113 -4.06 -27.81 -18.35
N SER A 114 -2.72 -27.75 -18.36
CA SER A 114 -1.90 -28.60 -19.25
C SER A 114 -2.13 -30.10 -19.01
N GLN A 115 -2.32 -30.53 -17.77
CA GLN A 115 -2.63 -31.92 -17.46
C GLN A 115 -4.02 -32.34 -17.97
N LEU A 116 -5.02 -31.46 -17.87
CA LEU A 116 -6.38 -31.72 -18.31
C LEU A 116 -6.52 -31.68 -19.84
N GLU A 117 -5.80 -30.78 -20.51
CA GLU A 117 -5.81 -30.66 -21.98
C GLU A 117 -4.97 -31.75 -22.67
N GLY A 118 -4.00 -32.31 -21.96
CA GLY A 118 -3.20 -33.45 -22.45
C GLY A 118 -3.82 -34.83 -22.21
N ALA A 119 -4.99 -34.89 -21.56
CA ALA A 119 -5.76 -36.10 -21.30
C ALA A 119 -6.93 -36.24 -22.28
#